data_AF-A0A8H9DAM3-F1
#
_entry.id   AF-A0A8H9DAM3-F1
#
_cell.length_a   1.000
_cell.length_b   1.000
_cell.length_c   1.000
_cell.angle_alpha   90.00
_cell.angle_beta   90.00
_cell.angle_gamma   90.00
#
_symmetry.space_group_name_H-M   'P 1'
#
loop_
_entity.id
_entity.type
_entity.pdbx_description
1 polymer ?
#
loop_
_entity_poly.entity_id
_entity_poly.type
_entity_poly.pdbx_seq_one_letter_code
_entity_poly.pdbx_strand_id
1 'polypeptide(L)'
;MLIPGKFWVLIDKVESRIAERNRLKGQNFERAFALLNEAKSVDLIAADEPLQASWDNVRQLIEAALARNIDSDPAEPNVDVLNDLFDRQQQIRESYRIAAAELRSLKDLKRSSNGFGSEMEEQKSRLESINIFGHTSDPNSCPLCSSTLPSAVPSAEAIRASLTDIDSQLEAVTNDTPHLDAMIAKTEDQLADIKRLLDEVKTSIISLQTTDQRISDLRDFSSRRAMIKGRLSLYLENMPAKVVDDSDDKLEAEKLAEQIRAIEAVLNDEALAERLESILSLVSAQITSLARKLEIEHSDSPMRLDLKKLTIVADHADEGPIPMPKMGSGETWVGLHLVTHLALHNWFFKKQRPVPQFLFLDQPSQAYFPPDTSAETVRDEIEVTNPDRQSVIRMFKLIVEETKNFQVIVTEHADIREDWYQALVRENWWDGTLKLVPIEWIELK
;
A
#
# COMPACT_ATOMS: atom_id res chain seq x y z
N MET A 1 15.26 -24.50 -18.68
CA MET A 1 16.40 -23.82 -19.33
C MET A 1 16.31 -22.34 -18.99
N LEU A 2 16.83 -21.92 -17.83
CA LEU A 2 16.70 -20.55 -17.27
C LEU A 2 18.05 -19.99 -16.76
N ILE A 3 19.15 -20.64 -17.16
CA ILE A 3 20.49 -20.36 -16.64
C ILE A 3 21.19 -19.19 -17.36
N PRO A 4 21.04 -18.95 -18.68
CA PRO A 4 21.82 -17.90 -19.38
C PRO A 4 21.55 -16.48 -18.86
N GLY A 5 20.29 -16.14 -18.61
CA GLY A 5 19.91 -14.76 -18.26
C GLY A 5 20.48 -14.25 -16.94
N LYS A 6 20.71 -15.12 -15.95
CA LYS A 6 21.29 -14.70 -14.66
C LYS A 6 22.78 -14.37 -14.76
N PHE A 7 23.52 -15.09 -15.60
CA PHE A 7 24.95 -14.88 -15.81
C PHE A 7 25.23 -13.58 -16.59
N TRP A 8 24.42 -13.28 -17.61
CA TRP A 8 24.49 -12.02 -18.35
C TRP A 8 24.26 -10.79 -17.45
N VAL A 9 23.28 -10.85 -16.55
CA VAL A 9 23.03 -9.76 -15.58
C VAL A 9 24.21 -9.55 -14.61
N LEU A 10 24.92 -10.63 -14.25
CA LEU A 10 26.11 -10.54 -13.41
C LEU A 10 27.28 -9.89 -14.14
N ILE A 11 27.50 -10.20 -15.42
CA ILE A 11 28.50 -9.51 -16.26
C ILE A 11 28.15 -8.03 -16.38
N ASP A 12 26.93 -7.69 -16.80
CA ASP A 12 26.51 -6.29 -16.99
C ASP A 12 26.71 -5.47 -15.70
N LYS A 13 26.47 -6.08 -14.54
CA LYS A 13 26.68 -5.42 -13.24
C LYS A 13 28.16 -5.18 -12.95
N VAL A 14 29.05 -6.13 -13.28
CA VAL A 14 30.50 -5.97 -13.10
C VAL A 14 31.06 -4.97 -14.11
N GLU A 15 30.64 -5.03 -15.38
CA GLU A 15 31.03 -4.07 -16.42
C GLU A 15 30.52 -2.66 -16.12
N SER A 16 29.29 -2.52 -15.62
CA SER A 16 28.75 -1.24 -15.17
C SER A 16 29.55 -0.66 -14.00
N ARG A 17 29.98 -1.50 -13.04
CA ARG A 17 30.88 -1.07 -11.94
C ARG A 17 32.23 -0.58 -12.48
N ILE A 18 32.82 -1.29 -13.45
CA ILE A 18 34.08 -0.90 -14.10
C ILE A 18 33.90 0.42 -14.87
N ALA A 19 32.82 0.57 -15.64
CA ALA A 19 32.52 1.77 -16.41
C ALA A 19 32.28 3.00 -15.52
N GLU A 20 31.54 2.84 -14.42
CA GLU A 20 31.30 3.92 -13.44
C GLU A 20 32.61 4.32 -12.74
N ARG A 21 33.45 3.34 -12.35
CA ARG A 21 34.78 3.60 -11.80
C ARG A 21 35.70 4.32 -12.80
N ASN A 22 35.67 3.95 -14.08
CA ASN A 22 36.44 4.61 -15.12
C ASN A 22 35.96 6.04 -15.42
N ARG A 23 34.66 6.30 -15.35
CA ARG A 23 34.11 7.67 -15.43
C ARG A 23 34.60 8.55 -14.29
N LEU A 24 34.72 7.99 -13.09
CA LEU A 24 35.26 8.66 -11.90
C LEU A 24 36.80 8.82 -11.94
N LYS A 25 37.52 8.16 -12.86
CA LYS A 25 38.96 8.36 -13.09
C LYS A 25 39.28 9.55 -14.02
N GLY A 26 38.30 10.10 -14.72
CA GLY A 26 38.51 11.30 -15.55
C GLY A 26 38.90 12.52 -14.70
N GLN A 27 39.63 13.48 -15.28
CA GLN A 27 39.91 14.79 -14.65
C GLN A 27 38.65 15.67 -14.47
N ASN A 28 37.44 15.09 -14.58
CA ASN A 28 36.22 15.84 -14.55
C ASN A 28 35.71 16.01 -13.11
N PHE A 29 36.16 17.08 -12.45
CA PHE A 29 35.77 17.44 -11.09
C PHE A 29 34.41 18.15 -11.01
N GLU A 30 33.69 18.36 -12.12
CA GLU A 30 32.41 19.09 -12.17
C GLU A 30 31.39 18.60 -11.13
N ARG A 31 31.23 17.28 -11.02
CA ARG A 31 30.27 16.67 -10.08
C ARG A 31 30.73 16.78 -8.63
N ALA A 32 32.03 16.65 -8.36
CA ALA A 32 32.61 16.85 -7.03
C ALA A 32 32.43 18.30 -6.58
N PHE A 33 32.75 19.27 -7.45
CA PHE A 33 32.63 20.68 -7.15
C PHE A 33 31.18 21.13 -6.98
N ALA A 34 30.23 20.59 -7.75
CA ALA A 34 28.82 20.84 -7.54
C ALA A 34 28.39 20.40 -6.12
N LEU A 35 28.75 19.18 -5.71
CA LEU A 35 28.44 18.66 -4.37
C LEU A 35 29.12 19.45 -3.24
N LEU A 36 30.38 19.86 -3.43
CA LEU A 36 31.11 20.67 -2.45
C LEU A 36 30.55 22.10 -2.35
N ASN A 37 30.08 22.69 -3.45
CA ASN A 37 29.38 23.98 -3.43
C ASN A 37 28.01 23.90 -2.76
N GLU A 38 27.27 22.80 -2.95
CA GLU A 38 26.08 22.53 -2.15
C GLU A 38 26.42 22.38 -0.67
N ALA A 39 27.54 21.74 -0.32
CA ALA A 39 27.99 21.63 1.06
C ALA A 39 28.34 22.99 1.68
N LYS A 40 28.87 23.93 0.90
CA LYS A 40 29.11 25.32 1.32
C LYS A 40 27.81 26.07 1.60
N SER A 41 26.75 25.86 0.81
CA SER A 41 25.47 26.57 1.00
C SER A 41 24.72 26.18 2.26
N VAL A 42 25.12 25.08 2.90
CA VAL A 42 24.56 24.57 4.16
C VAL A 42 25.59 24.55 5.31
N ASP A 43 26.66 25.35 5.19
CA ASP A 43 27.72 25.52 6.20
C ASP A 43 28.41 24.22 6.64
N LEU A 44 28.42 23.19 5.80
CA LEU A 44 29.24 21.99 6.04
C LEU A 44 30.72 22.27 5.75
N ILE A 45 31.00 23.16 4.81
CA ILE A 45 32.34 23.65 4.41
C ILE A 45 32.30 25.18 4.45
N ALA A 46 33.43 25.82 4.77
CA ALA A 46 33.52 27.28 4.74
C ALA A 46 33.27 27.83 3.32
N ALA A 47 32.53 28.93 3.21
CA ALA A 47 32.12 29.48 1.92
C ALA A 47 33.32 29.91 1.04
N ASP A 48 34.38 30.40 1.68
CA ASP A 48 35.63 30.88 1.09
C ASP A 48 36.66 29.77 0.81
N GLU A 49 36.38 28.52 1.20
CA GLU A 49 37.31 27.40 1.02
C GLU A 49 37.61 27.15 -0.47
N PRO A 50 38.87 27.21 -0.93
CA PRO A 50 39.19 27.06 -2.34
C PRO A 50 39.03 25.60 -2.83
N LEU A 51 38.27 25.41 -3.91
CA LEU A 51 38.15 24.10 -4.57
C LEU A 51 39.30 23.92 -5.57
N GLN A 52 40.19 22.97 -5.31
CA GLN A 52 41.31 22.66 -6.20
C GLN A 52 41.02 21.40 -6.99
N ALA A 53 41.46 21.36 -8.26
CA ALA A 53 41.31 20.20 -9.16
C ALA A 53 42.30 19.08 -8.79
N SER A 54 42.17 18.57 -7.57
CA SER A 54 42.98 17.49 -7.00
C SER A 54 42.07 16.56 -6.20
N TRP A 55 42.21 15.25 -6.44
CA TRP A 55 41.46 14.24 -5.71
C TRP A 55 41.77 14.22 -4.22
N ASP A 56 42.99 14.56 -3.81
CA ASP A 56 43.32 14.67 -2.39
C ASP A 56 42.60 15.84 -1.73
N ASN A 57 42.48 16.99 -2.43
CA ASN A 57 41.72 18.14 -1.94
C ASN A 57 40.22 17.83 -1.84
N VAL A 58 39.63 17.25 -2.89
CA VAL A 58 38.21 16.84 -2.89
C VAL A 58 37.91 15.87 -1.76
N ARG A 59 38.74 14.82 -1.58
CA ARG A 59 38.57 13.84 -0.50
C ARG A 59 38.63 14.50 0.87
N GLN A 60 39.65 15.33 1.11
CA GLN A 60 39.83 16.02 2.39
C GLN A 60 38.63 16.92 2.73
N LEU A 61 38.10 17.65 1.75
CA LEU A 61 36.95 18.53 1.93
C LEU A 61 35.66 17.74 2.22
N ILE A 62 35.47 16.60 1.55
CA ILE A 62 34.33 15.70 1.81
C ILE A 62 34.43 15.10 3.21
N GLU A 63 35.59 14.58 3.60
CA GLU A 63 35.82 14.01 4.94
C GLU A 63 35.61 15.06 6.04
N ALA A 64 36.09 16.29 5.84
CA ALA A 64 35.85 17.41 6.76
C ALA A 64 34.36 17.75 6.91
N ALA A 65 33.61 17.78 5.78
CA ALA A 65 32.17 17.99 5.79
C ALA A 65 31.40 16.87 6.51
N LEU A 66 31.84 15.62 6.35
CA LEU A 66 31.25 14.44 6.99
C LEU A 66 31.54 14.39 8.51
N ALA A 67 32.73 14.82 8.93
CA ALA A 67 33.11 14.87 10.34
C ALA A 67 32.38 15.97 11.15
N ARG A 68 31.81 16.97 10.47
CA ARG A 68 31.10 18.08 11.14
C ARG A 68 29.78 17.60 11.73
N ASN A 69 29.64 17.66 13.06
CA ASN A 69 28.41 17.28 13.74
C ASN A 69 27.21 18.15 13.30
N ILE A 70 26.06 17.50 13.12
CA ILE A 70 24.78 18.19 13.00
C ILE A 70 24.26 18.29 14.43
N ASP A 71 24.59 19.38 15.14
CA ASP A 71 24.08 19.56 16.49
C ASP A 71 22.57 19.82 16.48
N SER A 72 21.91 19.03 17.35
CA SER A 72 20.56 19.12 17.90
C SER A 72 19.38 19.19 16.92
N ASP A 73 18.62 18.09 16.86
CA ASP A 73 17.18 18.17 16.66
C ASP A 73 16.60 19.14 17.70
N PRO A 74 15.97 20.25 17.30
CA PRO A 74 15.20 21.03 18.24
C PRO A 74 14.03 20.17 18.74
N ALA A 75 13.84 20.16 20.07
CA ALA A 75 12.72 19.51 20.73
C ALA A 75 11.41 19.82 20.01
N GLU A 76 10.54 18.81 19.85
CA GLU A 76 9.23 18.99 19.23
C GLU A 76 8.44 20.10 19.94
N PRO A 77 7.88 21.06 19.19
CA PRO A 77 6.95 22.03 19.76
C PRO A 77 5.81 21.26 20.41
N ASN A 78 5.55 21.51 21.70
CA ASN A 78 4.43 20.90 22.39
C ASN A 78 3.13 21.55 21.88
N VAL A 79 2.53 20.93 20.85
CA VAL A 79 1.29 21.37 20.19
C VAL A 79 0.16 21.53 21.20
N ASP A 80 0.17 20.75 22.29
CA ASP A 80 -0.85 20.82 23.35
C ASP A 80 -0.82 22.17 24.08
N VAL A 81 0.38 22.74 24.31
CA VAL A 81 0.53 24.04 25.00
C VAL A 81 -0.05 25.20 24.18
N LEU A 82 0.08 25.16 22.85
CA LEU A 82 -0.45 26.21 21.98
C LEU A 82 -1.98 26.14 21.91
N ASN A 83 -2.54 24.92 21.84
CA ASN A 83 -3.98 24.71 21.86
C ASN A 83 -4.59 25.18 23.19
N ASP A 84 -3.96 24.85 24.33
CA ASP A 84 -4.39 25.33 25.65
C ASP A 84 -4.43 26.87 25.75
N LEU A 85 -3.46 27.56 25.15
CA LEU A 85 -3.43 29.03 25.11
C LEU A 85 -4.51 29.62 24.21
N PHE A 86 -4.85 28.98 23.10
CA PHE A 86 -5.97 29.40 22.26
C PHE A 86 -7.31 29.22 22.97
N ASP A 87 -7.52 28.09 23.64
CA ASP A 87 -8.73 27.83 24.43
C ASP A 87 -8.86 28.85 25.57
N ARG A 88 -7.77 29.12 26.28
CA ARG A 88 -7.72 30.16 27.31
C ARG A 88 -8.01 31.56 26.75
N GLN A 89 -7.48 31.89 25.56
CA GLN A 89 -7.79 33.16 24.89
C GLN A 89 -9.29 33.29 24.57
N GLN A 90 -9.92 32.21 24.10
CA GLN A 90 -11.36 32.21 23.79
C GLN A 90 -12.20 32.41 25.05
N GLN A 91 -11.87 31.71 26.14
CA GLN A 91 -12.56 31.87 27.43
C GLN A 91 -12.46 33.29 27.99
N ILE A 92 -11.28 33.91 27.91
CA ILE A 92 -11.05 35.29 28.36
C ILE A 92 -11.81 36.28 27.47
N ARG A 93 -11.88 36.06 26.16
CA ARG A 93 -12.66 36.90 25.23
C ARG A 93 -14.15 36.84 25.52
N GLU A 94 -14.69 35.67 25.85
CA GLU A 94 -16.09 35.55 26.23
C GLU A 94 -16.37 36.28 27.55
N SER A 95 -15.49 36.11 28.54
CA SER A 95 -15.56 36.85 29.80
C SER A 95 -15.52 38.37 29.60
N TYR A 96 -14.66 38.85 28.68
CA TYR A 96 -14.60 40.25 28.28
C TYR A 96 -15.92 40.73 27.68
N ARG A 97 -16.51 39.94 26.77
CA ARG A 97 -17.77 40.29 26.11
C ARG A 97 -18.91 40.43 27.11
N ILE A 98 -19.00 39.51 28.06
CA ILE A 98 -20.01 39.52 29.12
C ILE A 98 -19.84 40.76 30.01
N ALA A 99 -18.63 40.99 30.54
CA ALA A 99 -18.36 42.15 31.40
C ALA A 99 -18.56 43.50 30.67
N ALA A 100 -18.19 43.58 29.40
CA ALA A 100 -18.41 44.78 28.59
C ALA A 100 -19.90 45.06 28.34
N ALA A 101 -20.71 44.01 28.14
CA ALA A 101 -22.16 44.14 28.01
C ALA A 101 -22.79 44.60 29.32
N GLU A 102 -22.39 44.01 30.45
CA GLU A 102 -22.84 44.41 31.79
C GLU A 102 -22.50 45.88 32.09
N LEU A 103 -21.26 46.30 31.82
CA LEU A 103 -20.84 47.69 32.00
C LEU A 103 -21.68 48.66 31.16
N ARG A 104 -21.99 48.27 29.92
CA ARG A 104 -22.85 49.07 29.04
C ARG A 104 -24.26 49.22 29.64
N SER A 105 -24.86 48.12 30.09
CA SER A 105 -26.18 48.13 30.73
C SER A 105 -26.20 48.98 31.99
N LEU A 106 -25.16 48.91 32.84
CA LEU A 106 -25.05 49.74 34.04
C LEU A 106 -24.91 51.23 33.70
N LYS A 107 -24.12 51.59 32.69
CA LYS A 107 -23.96 52.98 32.22
C LYS A 107 -25.26 53.52 31.61
N ASP A 108 -25.97 52.70 30.84
CA ASP A 108 -27.27 53.07 30.27
C ASP A 108 -28.31 53.29 31.40
N LEU A 109 -28.35 52.41 32.41
CA LEU A 109 -29.21 52.56 33.59
C LEU A 109 -28.89 53.85 34.37
N LYS A 110 -27.61 54.13 34.62
CA LYS A 110 -27.18 55.39 35.26
C LYS A 110 -27.62 56.61 34.47
N ARG A 111 -27.46 56.59 33.13
CA ARG A 111 -27.89 57.69 32.26
C ARG A 111 -29.39 57.93 32.34
N SER A 112 -30.18 56.86 32.33
CA SER A 112 -31.65 56.94 32.49
C SER A 112 -32.04 57.45 33.87
N SER A 113 -31.38 56.98 34.93
CA SER A 113 -31.61 57.43 36.31
C SER A 113 -31.32 58.93 36.50
N ASN A 114 -30.17 59.40 35.97
CA ASN A 114 -29.84 60.83 35.98
C ASN A 114 -30.83 61.68 35.17
N GLY A 115 -31.28 61.19 34.01
CA GLY A 115 -32.28 61.88 33.20
C GLY A 115 -33.63 61.99 33.90
N PHE A 116 -34.06 60.91 34.57
CA PHE A 116 -35.26 60.91 35.40
C PHE A 116 -35.12 61.90 36.58
N GLY A 117 -33.99 61.88 37.29
CA GLY A 117 -33.70 62.82 38.37
C GLY A 117 -33.76 64.28 37.92
N SER A 118 -33.18 64.62 36.75
CA SER A 118 -33.23 65.99 36.23
C SER A 118 -34.64 66.45 35.85
N GLU A 119 -35.46 65.57 35.29
CA GLU A 119 -36.86 65.89 34.96
C GLU A 119 -37.68 66.10 36.24
N MET A 120 -37.50 65.23 37.24
CA MET A 120 -38.19 65.37 38.53
C MET A 120 -37.79 66.64 39.28
N GLU A 121 -36.51 67.04 39.23
CA GLU A 121 -36.04 68.30 39.83
C GLU A 121 -36.68 69.52 39.15
N GLU A 122 -36.86 69.48 37.82
CA GLU A 122 -37.58 70.53 37.09
C GLU A 122 -39.06 70.59 37.51
N GLN A 123 -39.73 69.44 37.64
CA GLN A 123 -41.12 69.38 38.12
C GLN A 123 -41.25 69.91 39.54
N LYS A 124 -40.32 69.54 40.43
CA LYS A 124 -40.24 70.09 41.79
C LYS A 124 -40.11 71.61 41.76
N SER A 125 -39.15 72.16 41.03
CA SER A 125 -38.93 73.61 40.93
C SER A 125 -40.17 74.38 40.46
N ARG A 126 -40.95 73.82 39.51
CA ARG A 126 -42.22 74.40 39.06
C ARG A 126 -43.29 74.43 40.15
N LEU A 127 -43.34 73.38 40.99
CA LEU A 127 -44.35 73.24 42.04
C LEU A 127 -43.95 73.92 43.36
N GLU A 128 -42.66 74.15 43.62
CA GLU A 128 -42.13 74.81 44.82
C GLU A 128 -42.72 76.19 45.07
N SER A 129 -43.13 76.89 44.01
CA SER A 129 -43.79 78.19 44.09
C SER A 129 -45.08 78.15 44.94
N ILE A 130 -45.69 76.98 45.15
CA ILE A 130 -46.86 76.82 46.03
C ILE A 130 -46.55 77.15 47.49
N ASN A 131 -45.30 77.02 47.94
CA ASN A 131 -44.89 77.32 49.31
C ASN A 131 -45.01 78.82 49.65
N ILE A 132 -45.16 79.68 48.64
CA ILE A 132 -45.41 81.12 48.78
C ILE A 132 -46.89 81.39 49.14
N PHE A 133 -47.81 80.47 48.79
CA PHE A 133 -49.25 80.64 48.97
C PHE A 133 -49.76 79.93 50.24
N GLY A 134 -50.48 80.66 51.09
CA GLY A 134 -51.26 80.12 52.20
C GLY A 134 -52.52 79.38 51.75
N HIS A 135 -53.35 78.90 52.69
CA HIS A 135 -54.59 78.20 52.36
C HIS A 135 -55.53 79.09 51.53
N THR A 136 -55.74 78.73 50.26
CA THR A 136 -56.75 79.34 49.38
C THR A 136 -58.07 78.64 49.60
N SER A 137 -59.11 79.38 50.01
CA SER A 137 -60.39 78.80 50.46
C SER A 137 -61.44 78.63 49.35
N ASP A 138 -61.26 79.22 48.16
CA ASP A 138 -62.22 79.13 47.05
C ASP A 138 -61.57 78.54 45.77
N PRO A 139 -61.95 77.33 45.34
CA PRO A 139 -61.42 76.65 44.16
C PRO A 139 -61.69 77.38 42.83
N ASN A 140 -62.67 78.28 42.79
CA ASN A 140 -63.09 78.95 41.56
C ASN A 140 -62.63 80.42 41.49
N SER A 141 -61.78 80.88 42.40
CA SER A 141 -61.27 82.25 42.44
C SER A 141 -59.75 82.29 42.27
N CYS A 142 -59.26 83.12 41.35
CA CYS A 142 -57.84 83.30 41.09
C CYS A 142 -57.16 83.93 42.32
N PRO A 143 -56.17 83.28 42.95
CA PRO A 143 -55.54 83.79 44.17
C PRO A 143 -54.66 85.04 43.97
N LEU A 144 -54.37 85.44 42.73
CA LEU A 144 -53.59 86.65 42.42
C LEU A 144 -54.45 87.88 42.12
N CYS A 145 -55.57 87.71 41.41
CA CYS A 145 -56.41 88.83 40.95
C CYS A 145 -57.90 88.70 41.30
N SER A 146 -58.28 87.64 42.03
CA SER A 146 -59.64 87.37 42.50
C SER A 146 -60.70 87.24 41.39
N SER A 147 -60.29 86.94 40.15
CA SER A 147 -61.23 86.66 39.06
C SER A 147 -61.81 85.24 39.18
N THR A 148 -63.06 85.06 38.77
CA THR A 148 -63.67 83.73 38.68
C THR A 148 -63.05 82.93 37.54
N LEU A 149 -62.52 81.76 37.86
CA LEU A 149 -61.88 80.86 36.91
C LEU A 149 -62.91 79.90 36.29
N PRO A 150 -62.84 79.64 34.96
CA PRO A 150 -63.73 78.69 34.29
C PRO A 150 -63.49 77.21 34.67
N SER A 151 -62.35 76.91 35.27
CA SER A 151 -61.98 75.58 35.76
C SER A 151 -61.43 75.70 37.17
N ALA A 152 -61.89 74.83 38.08
CA ALA A 152 -61.41 74.79 39.46
C ALA A 152 -59.91 74.52 39.49
N VAL A 153 -59.16 75.31 40.26
CA VAL A 153 -57.74 75.04 40.49
C VAL A 153 -57.57 73.88 41.48
N PRO A 154 -56.55 73.01 41.31
CA PRO A 154 -56.21 72.02 42.34
C PRO A 154 -55.97 72.71 43.68
N SER A 155 -56.40 72.08 44.79
CA SER A 155 -56.18 72.68 46.10
C SER A 155 -54.69 72.77 46.42
N ALA A 156 -54.31 73.74 47.25
CA ALA A 156 -52.93 73.88 47.71
C ALA A 156 -52.44 72.59 48.39
N GLU A 157 -53.32 71.84 49.08
CA GLU A 157 -53.00 70.53 49.65
C GLU A 157 -52.67 69.49 48.59
N ALA A 158 -53.39 69.45 47.46
CA ALA A 158 -53.12 68.52 46.37
C ALA A 158 -51.76 68.76 45.72
N ILE A 159 -51.38 70.04 45.52
CA ILE A 159 -50.07 70.40 44.97
C ILE A 159 -48.94 70.07 45.97
N ARG A 160 -49.15 70.32 47.27
CA ARG A 160 -48.18 69.92 48.32
C ARG A 160 -48.02 68.41 48.43
N ALA A 161 -49.10 67.64 48.23
CA ALA A 161 -49.03 66.19 48.19
C ALA A 161 -48.19 65.69 46.99
N SER A 162 -48.40 66.27 45.80
CA SER A 162 -47.56 65.96 44.63
C SER A 162 -46.10 66.37 44.83
N LEU A 163 -45.83 67.50 45.48
CA LEU A 163 -44.47 67.93 45.82
C LEU A 163 -43.79 66.91 46.76
N THR A 164 -44.51 66.42 47.76
CA THR A 164 -44.01 65.42 48.72
C THR A 164 -43.73 64.07 48.03
N ASP A 165 -44.59 63.66 47.09
CA ASP A 165 -44.39 62.44 46.30
C ASP A 165 -43.14 62.56 45.41
N ILE A 166 -42.97 63.68 44.69
CA ILE A 166 -41.79 63.96 43.86
C ILE A 166 -40.52 63.98 44.72
N ASP A 167 -40.54 64.65 45.88
CA ASP A 167 -39.40 64.65 46.82
C ASP A 167 -39.01 63.24 47.25
N SER A 168 -39.99 62.39 47.58
CA SER A 168 -39.71 61.00 47.99
C SER A 168 -39.13 60.15 46.85
N GLN A 169 -39.57 60.36 45.61
CA GLN A 169 -39.05 59.67 44.44
C GLN A 169 -37.64 60.15 44.08
N LEU A 170 -37.36 61.45 44.27
CA LEU A 170 -36.06 62.05 44.02
C LEU A 170 -35.03 61.63 45.09
N GLU A 171 -35.45 61.50 46.35
CA GLU A 171 -34.65 60.89 47.43
C GLU A 171 -34.27 59.44 47.11
N ALA A 172 -35.18 58.62 46.58
CA ALA A 172 -34.88 57.26 46.19
C ALA A 172 -33.81 57.20 45.08
N VAL A 173 -33.94 58.03 44.05
CA VAL A 173 -32.99 58.10 42.92
C VAL A 173 -31.61 58.60 43.35
N THR A 174 -31.57 59.63 44.21
CA THR A 174 -30.31 60.18 44.73
C THR A 174 -29.59 59.21 45.66
N ASN A 175 -30.31 58.38 46.42
CA ASN A 175 -29.73 57.35 47.28
C ASN A 175 -29.22 56.13 46.48
N ASP A 176 -29.85 55.78 45.34
CA ASP A 176 -29.46 54.62 44.53
C ASP A 176 -28.29 54.91 43.56
N THR A 177 -28.07 56.18 43.19
CA THR A 177 -27.01 56.57 42.23
C THR A 177 -25.58 56.22 42.69
N PRO A 178 -25.19 56.43 43.96
CA PRO A 178 -23.87 56.00 44.48
C PRO A 178 -23.65 54.48 44.40
N HIS A 179 -24.71 53.68 44.55
CA HIS A 179 -24.62 52.23 44.42
C HIS A 179 -24.35 51.82 42.97
N LEU A 180 -25.01 52.46 42.00
CA LEU A 180 -24.72 52.27 40.58
C LEU A 180 -23.27 52.66 40.23
N ASP A 181 -22.75 53.74 40.82
CA ASP A 181 -21.37 54.16 40.62
C ASP A 181 -20.34 53.15 41.15
N ALA A 182 -20.60 52.59 42.33
CA ALA A 182 -19.77 51.53 42.89
C ALA A 182 -19.79 50.27 42.01
N MET A 183 -20.96 49.89 41.46
CA MET A 183 -21.06 48.76 40.54
C MET A 183 -20.32 49.02 39.23
N ILE A 184 -20.47 50.20 38.63
CA ILE A 184 -19.76 50.59 37.41
C ILE A 184 -18.25 50.54 37.63
N ALA A 185 -17.73 51.14 38.70
CA ALA A 185 -16.30 51.13 39.02
C ALA A 185 -15.76 49.70 39.17
N LYS A 186 -16.50 48.84 39.89
CA LYS A 186 -16.13 47.43 40.05
C LYS A 186 -16.08 46.67 38.72
N THR A 187 -17.07 46.87 37.84
CA THR A 187 -17.09 46.23 36.52
C THR A 187 -16.00 46.79 35.60
N GLU A 188 -15.65 48.07 35.71
CA GLU A 188 -14.51 48.67 35.00
C GLU A 188 -13.17 48.06 35.43
N ASP A 189 -12.95 47.86 36.73
CA ASP A 189 -11.76 47.19 37.27
C ASP A 189 -11.66 45.74 36.76
N GLN A 190 -12.77 44.99 36.80
CA GLN A 190 -12.82 43.62 36.25
C GLN A 190 -12.46 43.60 34.76
N LEU A 191 -12.96 44.56 33.99
CA LEU A 191 -12.69 44.65 32.56
C LEU A 191 -11.23 45.02 32.26
N ALA A 192 -10.60 45.82 33.12
CA ALA A 192 -9.17 46.12 33.05
C ALA A 192 -8.32 44.87 33.33
N ASP A 193 -8.67 44.07 34.33
CA ASP A 193 -8.00 42.80 34.64
C ASP A 193 -8.13 41.77 33.51
N ILE A 194 -9.34 41.63 32.95
CA ILE A 194 -9.58 40.73 31.80
C ILE A 194 -8.74 41.17 30.59
N LYS A 195 -8.62 42.48 30.33
CA LYS A 195 -7.76 43.00 29.25
C LYS A 195 -6.30 42.65 29.48
N ARG A 196 -5.79 42.82 30.71
CA ARG A 196 -4.41 42.46 31.07
C ARG A 196 -4.14 40.98 30.82
N LEU A 197 -5.03 40.10 31.27
CA LEU A 197 -4.93 38.65 31.02
C LEU A 197 -4.96 38.32 29.52
N LEU A 198 -5.78 39.03 28.74
CA LEU A 198 -5.85 38.83 27.30
C LEU A 198 -4.53 39.19 26.60
N ASP A 199 -3.87 40.26 27.04
CA ASP A 199 -2.60 40.71 26.46
C ASP A 199 -1.41 39.83 26.91
N GLU A 200 -1.43 39.29 28.13
CA GLU A 200 -0.49 38.27 28.60
C GLU A 200 -0.56 37.00 27.73
N VAL A 201 -1.78 36.50 27.47
CA VAL A 201 -1.99 35.30 26.63
C VAL A 201 -1.59 35.57 25.17
N LYS A 202 -1.92 36.74 24.60
CA LYS A 202 -1.48 37.11 23.24
C LYS A 202 0.04 37.14 23.11
N THR A 203 0.72 37.76 24.08
CA THR A 203 2.19 37.83 24.08
C THR A 203 2.81 36.43 24.12
N SER A 204 2.22 35.53 24.93
CA SER A 204 2.64 34.14 25.02
C SER A 204 2.47 33.38 23.70
N ILE A 205 1.33 33.55 23.02
CA ILE A 205 1.05 32.95 21.70
C ILE A 205 2.07 33.44 20.66
N ILE A 206 2.32 34.75 20.58
CA ILE A 206 3.28 35.33 19.62
C ILE A 206 4.71 34.80 19.88
N SER A 207 5.12 34.72 21.15
CA SER A 207 6.43 34.18 21.53
C SER A 207 6.60 32.71 21.11
N LEU A 208 5.55 31.89 21.29
CA LEU A 208 5.60 30.49 20.89
C LEU A 208 5.60 30.33 19.37
N GLN A 209 4.79 31.09 18.63
CA GLN A 209 4.76 31.03 17.16
C GLN A 209 6.09 31.45 16.52
N THR A 210 6.72 32.50 17.04
CA THR A 210 8.06 32.92 16.58
C THR A 210 9.14 31.89 16.90
N THR A 211 9.02 31.20 18.02
CA THR A 211 9.90 30.08 18.38
C THR A 211 9.69 28.88 17.44
N ASP A 212 8.43 28.56 17.13
CA ASP A 212 8.05 27.46 16.25
C ASP A 212 8.54 27.67 14.82
N GLN A 213 8.35 28.88 14.26
CA GLN A 213 8.90 29.23 12.95
C GLN A 213 10.43 29.08 12.91
N ARG A 214 11.12 29.54 13.96
CA ARG A 214 12.58 29.41 14.06
C ARG A 214 13.01 27.95 14.18
N ILE A 215 12.26 27.12 14.90
CA ILE A 215 12.49 25.66 15.00
C ILE A 215 12.28 24.99 13.63
N SER A 216 11.22 25.35 12.91
CA SER A 216 10.95 24.84 11.55
C SER A 216 12.08 25.19 10.58
N ASP A 217 12.53 26.45 10.57
CA ASP A 217 13.63 26.90 9.70
C ASP A 217 14.94 26.14 10.03
N LEU A 218 15.20 25.87 11.32
CA LEU A 218 16.34 25.05 11.77
C LEU A 218 16.21 23.59 11.34
N ARG A 219 14.99 23.00 11.37
CA ARG A 219 14.72 21.62 10.90
C ARG A 219 14.89 21.49 9.40
N ASP A 220 14.42 22.45 8.62
CA ASP A 220 14.61 22.47 7.17
C ASP A 220 16.10 22.58 6.84
N PHE A 221 16.84 23.40 7.58
CA PHE A 221 18.29 23.53 7.43
C PHE A 221 19.05 22.25 7.84
N SER A 222 18.68 21.62 8.96
CA SER A 222 19.29 20.37 9.42
C SER A 222 19.00 19.20 8.45
N SER A 223 17.78 19.13 7.93
CA SER A 223 17.37 18.13 6.92
C SER A 223 18.16 18.28 5.62
N ARG A 224 18.35 19.51 5.13
CA ARG A 224 19.19 19.79 3.96
C ARG A 224 20.65 19.40 4.21
N ARG A 225 21.20 19.69 5.40
CA ARG A 225 22.56 19.25 5.80
C ARG A 225 22.67 17.73 5.81
N ALA A 226 21.69 17.02 6.36
CA ALA A 226 21.69 15.55 6.39
C ALA A 226 21.64 14.93 4.98
N MET A 227 20.77 15.46 4.11
CA MET A 227 20.69 15.01 2.70
C MET A 227 22.02 15.20 1.96
N ILE A 228 22.66 16.37 2.12
CA ILE A 228 23.93 16.67 1.47
C ILE A 228 25.05 15.78 2.05
N LYS A 229 25.13 15.57 3.36
CA LYS A 229 26.07 14.60 3.96
C LYS A 229 25.88 13.19 3.40
N GLY A 230 24.65 12.72 3.22
CA GLY A 230 24.37 11.42 2.61
C GLY A 230 24.91 11.32 1.17
N ARG A 231 24.69 12.35 0.35
CA ARG A 231 25.22 12.43 -1.02
C ARG A 231 26.76 12.50 -1.04
N LEU A 232 27.36 13.23 -0.10
CA LEU A 232 28.82 13.32 0.06
C LEU A 232 29.42 11.97 0.49
N SER A 233 28.78 11.24 1.40
CA SER A 233 29.20 9.89 1.82
C SER A 233 29.17 8.92 0.64
N LEU A 234 28.07 8.89 -0.11
CA LEU A 234 27.94 8.07 -1.31
C LEU A 234 28.99 8.42 -2.37
N TYR A 235 29.30 9.71 -2.53
CA TYR A 235 30.35 10.14 -3.45
C TYR A 235 31.73 9.68 -2.98
N LEU A 236 32.03 9.77 -1.68
CA LEU A 236 33.30 9.33 -1.09
C LEU A 236 33.50 7.81 -1.20
N GLU A 237 32.46 7.00 -0.99
CA GLU A 237 32.48 5.54 -1.15
C GLU A 237 32.84 5.11 -2.59
N ASN A 238 32.36 5.87 -3.58
CA ASN A 238 32.61 5.61 -4.99
C ASN A 238 33.91 6.25 -5.50
N MET A 239 34.49 7.17 -4.74
CA MET A 239 35.73 7.84 -5.10
C MET A 239 36.89 6.83 -5.07
N PRO A 240 37.73 6.76 -6.11
CA PRO A 240 38.87 5.84 -6.10
C PRO A 240 39.76 6.16 -4.90
N ALA A 241 39.88 5.20 -3.96
CA ALA A 241 41.00 5.19 -3.03
C ALA A 241 42.28 5.08 -3.88
N LYS A 242 43.32 5.84 -3.54
CA LYS A 242 44.63 5.85 -4.24
C LYS A 242 44.89 4.61 -5.10
N VAL A 243 45.04 4.82 -6.42
CA VAL A 243 45.44 3.80 -7.42
C VAL A 243 44.95 2.40 -7.03
N VAL A 244 43.62 2.20 -6.97
CA VAL A 244 43.09 0.84 -6.93
C VAL A 244 43.52 0.16 -8.21
N ASP A 245 44.31 -0.90 -8.07
CA ASP A 245 44.66 -1.80 -9.14
C ASP A 245 43.35 -2.41 -9.68
N ASP A 246 42.99 -2.06 -10.92
CA ASP A 246 41.83 -2.65 -11.60
C ASP A 246 42.05 -4.16 -11.88
N SER A 247 43.20 -4.73 -11.49
CA SER A 247 43.51 -6.15 -11.64
C SER A 247 42.39 -7.04 -11.13
N ASP A 248 41.81 -6.75 -9.98
CA ASP A 248 40.93 -7.70 -9.30
C ASP A 248 39.53 -7.76 -9.93
N ASP A 249 38.91 -6.60 -10.21
CA ASP A 249 37.60 -6.53 -10.89
C ASP A 249 37.72 -7.02 -12.35
N LYS A 250 38.83 -6.70 -13.03
CA LYS A 250 39.07 -7.15 -14.41
C LYS A 250 39.32 -8.66 -14.47
N LEU A 251 40.07 -9.21 -13.51
CA LEU A 251 40.31 -10.64 -13.38
C LEU A 251 39.01 -11.40 -13.05
N GLU A 252 38.12 -10.81 -12.23
CA GLU A 252 36.81 -11.38 -11.93
C GLU A 252 35.91 -11.42 -13.18
N ALA A 253 35.86 -10.32 -13.94
CA ALA A 253 35.11 -10.27 -15.20
C ALA A 253 35.65 -11.28 -16.24
N GLU A 254 36.97 -11.37 -16.39
CA GLU A 254 37.61 -12.32 -17.30
C GLU A 254 37.32 -13.77 -16.91
N LYS A 255 37.36 -14.11 -15.62
CA LYS A 255 37.00 -15.45 -15.10
C LYS A 255 35.54 -15.80 -15.38
N LEU A 256 34.61 -14.88 -15.13
CA LEU A 256 33.18 -15.10 -15.38
C LEU A 256 32.90 -15.29 -16.87
N ALA A 257 33.52 -14.47 -17.72
CA ALA A 257 33.39 -14.58 -19.18
C ALA A 257 33.95 -15.91 -19.69
N GLU A 258 35.06 -16.41 -19.11
CA GLU A 258 35.62 -17.71 -19.46
C GLU A 258 34.74 -18.88 -19.02
N GLN A 259 34.14 -18.81 -17.82
CA GLN A 259 33.17 -19.81 -17.36
C GLN A 259 31.93 -19.87 -18.26
N ILE A 260 31.42 -18.71 -18.70
CA ILE A 260 30.26 -18.64 -19.59
C ILE A 260 30.60 -19.22 -20.95
N ARG A 261 31.75 -18.83 -21.54
CA ARG A 261 32.20 -19.43 -22.80
C ARG A 261 32.39 -20.94 -22.71
N ALA A 262 32.89 -21.46 -21.59
CA ALA A 262 33.00 -22.89 -21.37
C ALA A 262 31.62 -23.57 -21.30
N ILE A 263 30.64 -22.97 -20.62
CA ILE A 263 29.26 -23.49 -20.53
C ILE A 263 28.56 -23.41 -21.89
N GLU A 264 28.70 -22.31 -22.63
CA GLU A 264 28.16 -22.12 -23.98
C GLU A 264 28.78 -23.11 -24.97
N ALA A 265 30.08 -23.38 -24.89
CA ALA A 265 30.73 -24.40 -25.70
C ALA A 265 30.22 -25.82 -25.39
N VAL A 266 29.86 -26.11 -24.13
CA VAL A 266 29.22 -27.37 -23.74
C VAL A 266 27.75 -27.42 -24.20
N LEU A 267 27.08 -26.27 -24.23
CA LEU A 267 25.74 -26.05 -24.79
C LEU A 267 25.81 -25.68 -26.26
N ASN A 268 26.73 -26.27 -27.04
CA ASN A 268 26.75 -26.11 -28.48
C ASN A 268 25.37 -26.52 -29.03
N ASP A 269 24.61 -25.54 -29.50
CA ASP A 269 23.22 -25.70 -29.91
C ASP A 269 23.09 -26.74 -31.04
N GLU A 270 24.09 -26.82 -31.93
CA GLU A 270 24.18 -27.85 -32.96
C GLU A 270 24.36 -29.26 -32.35
N ALA A 271 25.27 -29.42 -31.39
CA ALA A 271 25.51 -30.72 -30.75
C ALA A 271 24.31 -31.18 -29.91
N LEU A 272 23.59 -30.25 -29.29
CA LEU A 272 22.35 -30.52 -28.58
C LEU A 272 21.23 -30.94 -29.55
N ALA A 273 21.10 -30.23 -30.68
CA ALA A 273 20.13 -30.55 -31.72
C ALA A 273 20.38 -31.93 -32.33
N GLU A 274 21.62 -32.24 -32.72
CA GLU A 274 22.00 -33.56 -33.25
C GLU A 274 21.71 -34.68 -32.25
N ARG A 275 22.04 -34.46 -30.96
CA ARG A 275 21.75 -35.44 -29.91
C ARG A 275 20.25 -35.64 -29.72
N LEU A 276 19.47 -34.56 -29.72
CA LEU A 276 18.03 -34.64 -29.58
C LEU A 276 17.40 -35.38 -30.76
N GLU A 277 17.83 -35.07 -31.98
CA GLU A 277 17.37 -35.74 -33.20
C GLU A 277 17.70 -37.23 -33.18
N SER A 278 18.92 -37.60 -32.78
CA SER A 278 19.32 -39.00 -32.58
C SER A 278 18.42 -39.72 -31.58
N ILE A 279 18.11 -39.08 -30.44
CA ILE A 279 17.23 -39.64 -29.41
C ILE A 279 15.81 -39.82 -29.96
N LEU A 280 15.26 -38.80 -30.60
CA LEU A 280 13.93 -38.84 -31.19
C LEU A 280 13.82 -39.93 -32.26
N SER A 281 14.86 -40.13 -33.07
CA SER A 281 14.91 -41.21 -34.06
C SER A 281 14.85 -42.59 -33.40
N LEU A 282 15.62 -42.83 -32.34
CA LEU A 282 15.61 -44.10 -31.59
C LEU A 282 14.25 -44.36 -30.92
N VAL A 283 13.66 -43.34 -30.31
CA VAL A 283 12.33 -43.44 -29.70
C VAL A 283 11.26 -43.69 -30.77
N SER A 284 11.32 -43.00 -31.90
CA SER A 284 10.39 -43.17 -33.04
C SER A 284 10.45 -44.57 -33.63
N ALA A 285 11.65 -45.15 -33.76
CA ALA A 285 11.82 -46.53 -34.17
C ALA A 285 11.15 -47.51 -33.18
N GLN A 286 11.28 -47.25 -31.87
CA GLN A 286 10.60 -48.06 -30.86
C GLN A 286 9.08 -47.89 -30.93
N ILE A 287 8.57 -46.66 -31.07
CA ILE A 287 7.13 -46.37 -31.25
C ILE A 287 6.58 -47.14 -32.44
N THR A 288 7.25 -47.07 -33.59
CA THR A 288 6.86 -47.79 -34.81
C THR A 288 6.81 -49.31 -34.57
N SER A 289 7.83 -49.86 -33.90
CA SER A 289 7.87 -51.29 -33.57
C SER A 289 6.74 -51.72 -32.64
N LEU A 290 6.40 -50.91 -31.64
CA LEU A 290 5.32 -51.19 -30.69
C LEU A 290 3.95 -51.02 -31.35
N ALA A 291 3.77 -50.01 -32.20
CA ALA A 291 2.53 -49.78 -32.94
C ALA A 291 2.20 -50.95 -33.87
N ARG A 292 3.21 -51.52 -34.54
CA ARG A 292 3.04 -52.74 -35.37
C ARG A 292 2.62 -53.95 -34.55
N LYS A 293 3.17 -54.12 -33.33
CA LYS A 293 2.74 -55.21 -32.44
C LYS A 293 1.29 -55.08 -31.99
N LEU A 294 0.76 -53.85 -31.89
CA LEU A 294 -0.65 -53.59 -31.59
C LEU A 294 -1.55 -53.61 -32.83
N GLU A 295 -0.98 -53.73 -34.03
CA GLU A 295 -1.72 -53.68 -35.30
C GLU A 295 -2.49 -52.35 -35.47
N ILE A 296 -1.90 -51.23 -34.99
CA ILE A 296 -2.52 -49.90 -35.10
C ILE A 296 -2.63 -49.48 -36.57
N GLU A 297 -3.70 -48.77 -36.92
CA GLU A 297 -3.87 -48.17 -38.24
C GLU A 297 -2.64 -47.32 -38.62
N HIS A 298 -2.18 -47.40 -39.87
CA HIS A 298 -0.95 -46.75 -40.35
C HIS A 298 0.37 -47.25 -39.74
N SER A 299 0.38 -48.31 -38.92
CA SER A 299 1.62 -48.86 -38.30
C SER A 299 2.63 -49.44 -39.30
N ASP A 300 2.23 -49.67 -40.55
CA ASP A 300 3.13 -50.02 -41.64
C ASP A 300 4.11 -48.88 -41.97
N SER A 301 3.67 -47.63 -41.78
CA SER A 301 4.48 -46.43 -41.99
C SER A 301 5.35 -46.11 -40.77
N PRO A 302 6.55 -45.50 -40.96
CA PRO A 302 7.33 -44.96 -39.85
C PRO A 302 6.53 -43.94 -39.04
N MET A 303 6.53 -44.09 -37.72
CA MET A 303 5.86 -43.19 -36.78
C MET A 303 6.90 -42.43 -35.97
N ARG A 304 6.74 -41.10 -35.89
CA ARG A 304 7.63 -40.23 -35.12
C ARG A 304 6.89 -39.32 -34.16
N LEU A 305 7.55 -38.98 -33.07
CA LEU A 305 7.10 -37.96 -32.13
C LEU A 305 7.51 -36.57 -32.63
N ASP A 306 6.53 -35.76 -33.03
CA ASP A 306 6.74 -34.34 -33.32
C ASP A 306 6.83 -33.57 -32.01
N LEU A 307 8.04 -33.20 -31.60
CA LEU A 307 8.29 -32.50 -30.34
C LEU A 307 7.67 -31.09 -30.32
N LYS A 308 7.47 -30.45 -31.48
CA LYS A 308 6.90 -29.09 -31.55
C LYS A 308 5.39 -29.12 -31.37
N LYS A 309 4.72 -30.12 -31.96
CA LYS A 309 3.27 -30.30 -31.89
C LYS A 309 2.82 -31.24 -30.77
N LEU A 310 3.76 -31.92 -30.11
CA LEU A 310 3.54 -32.93 -29.08
C LEU A 310 2.53 -34.01 -29.54
N THR A 311 2.73 -34.51 -30.75
CA THR A 311 1.84 -35.49 -31.38
C THR A 311 2.63 -36.53 -32.16
N ILE A 312 2.00 -37.66 -32.44
CA ILE A 312 2.56 -38.69 -33.31
C ILE A 312 2.17 -38.41 -34.76
N VAL A 313 3.12 -38.60 -35.67
CA VAL A 313 2.94 -38.47 -37.11
C VAL A 313 3.38 -39.76 -37.77
N ALA A 314 2.53 -40.32 -38.63
CA ALA A 314 2.90 -41.40 -39.54
C ALA A 314 3.34 -40.77 -40.87
N ASP A 315 4.56 -41.07 -41.31
CA ASP A 315 5.11 -40.55 -42.55
C ASP A 315 4.83 -41.54 -43.70
N HIS A 316 3.79 -41.27 -44.50
CA HIS A 316 3.45 -42.08 -45.68
C HIS A 316 4.27 -41.66 -46.90
N ALA A 317 4.71 -42.63 -47.70
CA ALA A 317 5.49 -42.37 -48.90
C ALA A 317 4.72 -41.57 -49.97
N ASP A 318 3.43 -41.86 -50.15
CA ASP A 318 2.60 -41.26 -51.21
C ASP A 318 1.72 -40.09 -50.73
N GLU A 319 1.18 -40.18 -49.51
CA GLU A 319 0.22 -39.20 -48.96
C GLU A 319 0.89 -38.13 -48.07
N GLY A 320 2.17 -38.32 -47.73
CA GLY A 320 2.92 -37.43 -46.85
C GLY A 320 2.61 -37.64 -45.35
N PRO A 321 2.95 -36.67 -44.49
CA PRO A 321 2.83 -36.82 -43.03
C PRO A 321 1.37 -36.73 -42.57
N ILE A 322 0.87 -37.80 -41.94
CA ILE A 322 -0.46 -37.86 -41.33
C ILE A 322 -0.30 -37.71 -39.82
N PRO A 323 -0.74 -36.59 -39.20
CA PRO A 323 -0.72 -36.44 -37.75
C PRO A 323 -1.86 -37.24 -37.09
N MET A 324 -1.65 -37.70 -35.85
CA MET A 324 -2.59 -38.53 -35.08
C MET A 324 -4.05 -38.07 -35.12
N PRO A 325 -4.40 -36.77 -35.00
CA PRO A 325 -5.81 -36.34 -35.06
C PRO A 325 -6.52 -36.61 -36.39
N LYS A 326 -5.77 -36.96 -37.44
CA LYS A 326 -6.30 -37.35 -38.76
C LYS A 326 -6.27 -38.87 -38.99
N MET A 327 -5.68 -39.64 -38.07
CA MET A 327 -5.75 -41.10 -38.08
C MET A 327 -7.10 -41.52 -37.48
N GLY A 328 -7.78 -42.49 -38.08
CA GLY A 328 -9.13 -42.88 -37.71
C GLY A 328 -9.21 -43.64 -36.39
N SER A 329 -10.38 -43.57 -35.74
CA SER A 329 -10.78 -44.28 -34.50
C SER A 329 -10.15 -43.82 -33.16
N GLY A 330 -10.94 -43.92 -32.09
CA GLY A 330 -10.45 -43.69 -30.71
C GLY A 330 -9.44 -44.76 -30.26
N GLU A 331 -9.61 -46.00 -30.74
CA GLU A 331 -8.68 -47.12 -30.54
C GLU A 331 -7.26 -46.75 -31.01
N THR A 332 -7.12 -46.23 -32.24
CA THR A 332 -5.83 -45.80 -32.79
C THR A 332 -5.17 -44.73 -31.92
N TRP A 333 -5.93 -43.76 -31.42
CA TRP A 333 -5.37 -42.67 -30.60
C TRP A 333 -4.86 -43.19 -29.26
N VAL A 334 -5.65 -44.00 -28.56
CA VAL A 334 -5.23 -44.60 -27.28
C VAL A 334 -4.06 -45.54 -27.48
N GLY A 335 -4.08 -46.37 -28.53
CA GLY A 335 -2.96 -47.22 -28.91
C GLY A 335 -1.68 -46.41 -29.13
N LEU A 336 -1.74 -45.30 -29.87
CA LEU A 336 -0.59 -44.44 -30.14
C LEU A 336 -0.05 -43.76 -28.87
N HIS A 337 -0.94 -43.27 -28.00
CA HIS A 337 -0.55 -42.75 -26.70
C HIS A 337 0.15 -43.81 -25.85
N LEU A 338 -0.42 -45.01 -25.76
CA LEU A 338 0.13 -46.12 -25.00
C LEU A 338 1.55 -46.48 -25.46
N VAL A 339 1.74 -46.77 -26.75
CA VAL A 339 3.06 -47.16 -27.27
C VAL A 339 4.09 -46.04 -27.13
N THR A 340 3.65 -44.79 -27.22
CA THR A 340 4.51 -43.61 -27.02
C THR A 340 4.96 -43.50 -25.57
N HIS A 341 4.05 -43.65 -24.61
CA HIS A 341 4.39 -43.64 -23.18
C HIS A 341 5.31 -44.81 -22.82
N LEU A 342 5.04 -46.02 -23.31
CA LEU A 342 5.91 -47.18 -23.10
C LEU A 342 7.32 -46.95 -23.68
N ALA A 343 7.42 -46.42 -24.90
CA ALA A 343 8.70 -46.12 -25.54
C ALA A 343 9.50 -45.07 -24.74
N LEU A 344 8.86 -43.98 -24.34
CA LEU A 344 9.48 -42.91 -23.55
C LEU A 344 9.93 -43.40 -22.17
N HIS A 345 9.08 -44.11 -21.43
CA HIS A 345 9.45 -44.65 -20.12
C HIS A 345 10.60 -45.65 -20.21
N ASN A 346 10.59 -46.53 -21.22
CA ASN A 346 11.70 -47.45 -21.46
C ASN A 346 13.01 -46.68 -21.73
N TRP A 347 12.96 -45.63 -22.55
CA TRP A 347 14.10 -44.76 -22.82
C TRP A 347 14.61 -44.06 -21.55
N PHE A 348 13.71 -43.43 -20.79
CA PHE A 348 14.06 -42.71 -19.56
C PHE A 348 14.69 -43.62 -18.52
N PHE A 349 14.15 -44.83 -18.33
CA PHE A 349 14.73 -45.83 -17.46
C PHE A 349 16.14 -46.22 -17.91
N LYS A 350 16.30 -46.64 -19.18
CA LYS A 350 17.60 -47.06 -19.73
C LYS A 350 18.67 -45.97 -19.65
N LYS A 351 18.27 -44.71 -19.73
CA LYS A 351 19.16 -43.55 -19.63
C LYS A 351 19.26 -42.97 -18.22
N GLN A 352 18.63 -43.57 -17.22
CA GLN A 352 18.61 -43.08 -15.83
C GLN A 352 18.20 -41.60 -15.74
N ARG A 353 17.14 -41.23 -16.47
CA ARG A 353 16.60 -39.87 -16.44
C ARG A 353 15.71 -39.70 -15.20
N PRO A 354 15.59 -38.47 -14.65
CA PRO A 354 14.80 -38.19 -13.44
C PRO A 354 13.29 -38.13 -13.74
N VAL A 355 12.74 -39.19 -14.30
CA VAL A 355 11.30 -39.39 -14.54
C VAL A 355 10.84 -40.53 -13.62
N PRO A 356 9.63 -40.47 -13.03
CA PRO A 356 9.12 -41.56 -12.21
C PRO A 356 9.25 -42.91 -12.94
N GLN A 357 9.81 -43.92 -12.24
CA GLN A 357 10.01 -45.27 -12.79
C GLN A 357 8.72 -46.11 -12.74
N PHE A 358 7.57 -45.45 -12.77
CA PHE A 358 6.26 -46.07 -12.89
C PHE A 358 5.40 -45.31 -13.89
N LEU A 359 4.47 -46.03 -14.51
CA LEU A 359 3.44 -45.48 -15.40
C LEU A 359 2.07 -45.91 -14.87
N PHE A 360 1.15 -44.96 -14.71
CA PHE A 360 -0.23 -45.24 -14.29
C PHE A 360 -1.15 -45.08 -15.51
N LEU A 361 -1.96 -46.11 -15.80
CA LEU A 361 -2.90 -46.14 -16.91
C LEU A 361 -4.31 -46.34 -16.34
N ASP A 362 -5.21 -45.42 -16.66
CA ASP A 362 -6.61 -45.50 -16.23
C ASP A 362 -7.51 -45.88 -17.40
N GLN A 363 -8.12 -47.05 -17.30
CA GLN A 363 -9.06 -47.64 -18.26
C GLN A 363 -8.59 -47.60 -19.72
N PRO A 364 -7.37 -48.10 -20.03
CA PRO A 364 -6.85 -48.04 -21.39
C PRO A 364 -7.69 -48.82 -22.41
N SER A 365 -8.51 -49.78 -21.98
CA SER A 365 -9.36 -50.55 -22.90
C SER A 365 -10.65 -49.83 -23.34
N GLN A 366 -11.04 -48.72 -22.70
CA GLN A 366 -12.34 -48.07 -22.96
C GLN A 366 -12.53 -47.67 -24.44
N ALA A 367 -11.47 -47.26 -25.13
CA ALA A 367 -11.54 -46.83 -26.52
C ALA A 367 -11.82 -47.96 -27.53
N TYR A 368 -11.73 -49.22 -27.09
CA TYR A 368 -12.10 -50.41 -27.86
C TYR A 368 -13.59 -50.76 -27.74
N PHE A 369 -14.35 -50.03 -26.91
CA PHE A 369 -15.79 -50.24 -26.69
C PHE A 369 -16.58 -48.96 -27.01
N PRO A 370 -17.86 -49.08 -27.42
CA PRO A 370 -18.74 -47.93 -27.56
C PRO A 370 -18.82 -47.07 -26.28
N PRO A 371 -18.96 -45.74 -26.39
CA PRO A 371 -18.98 -44.83 -25.23
C PRO A 371 -20.08 -45.12 -24.19
N ASP A 372 -21.18 -45.74 -24.61
CA ASP A 372 -22.34 -46.09 -23.78
C ASP A 372 -22.26 -47.51 -23.18
N THR A 373 -21.14 -48.22 -23.40
CA THR A 373 -20.96 -49.58 -22.88
C THR A 373 -20.76 -49.53 -21.37
N SER A 374 -21.68 -50.16 -20.62
CA SER A 374 -21.56 -50.25 -19.15
C SER A 374 -20.35 -51.09 -18.75
N ALA A 375 -19.82 -50.88 -17.54
CA ALA A 375 -18.69 -51.65 -17.04
C ALA A 375 -19.00 -53.16 -17.07
N GLU A 376 -20.22 -53.55 -16.67
CA GLU A 376 -20.71 -54.93 -16.73
C GLU A 376 -20.70 -55.47 -18.16
N THR A 377 -21.08 -54.64 -19.13
CA THR A 377 -21.06 -54.99 -20.56
C THR A 377 -19.62 -55.15 -21.06
N VAL A 378 -18.68 -54.28 -20.68
CA VAL A 378 -17.24 -54.44 -21.03
C VAL A 378 -16.70 -55.79 -20.51
N ARG A 379 -17.04 -56.14 -19.27
CA ARG A 379 -16.63 -57.42 -18.66
C ARG A 379 -17.23 -58.61 -19.42
N ASP A 380 -18.51 -58.56 -19.73
CA ASP A 380 -19.25 -59.65 -20.37
C ASP A 380 -18.92 -59.78 -21.88
N GLU A 381 -18.68 -58.68 -22.59
CA GLU A 381 -18.29 -58.67 -24.02
C GLU A 381 -16.88 -59.25 -24.26
N ILE A 382 -16.00 -59.14 -23.27
CA ILE A 382 -14.68 -59.80 -23.26
C ILE A 382 -14.81 -61.32 -23.10
N GLU A 383 -15.97 -61.85 -22.71
CA GLU A 383 -16.25 -63.30 -22.71
C GLU A 383 -16.60 -63.83 -24.10
N VAL A 384 -17.07 -62.97 -25.01
CA VAL A 384 -17.45 -63.34 -26.37
C VAL A 384 -16.23 -63.25 -27.29
N THR A 385 -16.09 -64.19 -28.24
CA THR A 385 -15.03 -64.19 -29.26
C THR A 385 -15.21 -63.07 -30.28
N ASN A 386 -15.11 -61.82 -29.84
CA ASN A 386 -15.16 -60.60 -30.66
C ASN A 386 -13.72 -60.18 -31.04
N PRO A 387 -13.44 -59.75 -32.28
CA PRO A 387 -12.21 -59.03 -32.67
C PRO A 387 -11.68 -58.04 -31.62
N ASP A 388 -12.57 -57.27 -30.96
CA ASP A 388 -12.21 -56.27 -29.96
C ASP A 388 -11.48 -56.88 -28.75
N ARG A 389 -11.88 -58.10 -28.34
CA ARG A 389 -11.21 -58.87 -27.28
C ARG A 389 -9.75 -59.16 -27.64
N GLN A 390 -9.46 -59.47 -28.90
CA GLN A 390 -8.09 -59.77 -29.32
C GLN A 390 -7.21 -58.52 -29.27
N SER A 391 -7.74 -57.36 -29.67
CA SER A 391 -7.01 -56.09 -29.58
C SER A 391 -6.67 -55.72 -28.13
N VAL A 392 -7.63 -55.84 -27.22
CA VAL A 392 -7.42 -55.60 -25.78
C VAL A 392 -6.40 -56.59 -25.19
N ILE A 393 -6.44 -57.87 -25.57
CA ILE A 393 -5.45 -58.85 -25.15
C ILE A 393 -4.04 -58.52 -25.69
N ARG A 394 -3.93 -58.12 -26.97
CA ARG A 394 -2.65 -57.67 -27.56
C ARG A 394 -2.09 -56.48 -26.78
N MET A 395 -2.95 -55.52 -26.45
CA MET A 395 -2.59 -54.34 -25.64
C MET A 395 -1.99 -54.74 -24.30
N PHE A 396 -2.68 -55.56 -23.52
CA PHE A 396 -2.18 -55.99 -22.20
C PHE A 396 -0.91 -56.85 -22.29
N LYS A 397 -0.82 -57.75 -23.28
CA LYS A 397 0.41 -58.51 -23.52
C LYS A 397 1.59 -57.59 -23.83
N LEU A 398 1.37 -56.56 -24.65
CA LEU A 398 2.42 -55.58 -24.95
C LEU A 398 2.85 -54.81 -23.70
N ILE A 399 1.91 -54.36 -22.87
CA ILE A 399 2.22 -53.69 -21.60
C ILE A 399 3.12 -54.59 -20.75
N VAL A 400 2.72 -55.84 -20.54
CA VAL A 400 3.48 -56.82 -19.76
C VAL A 400 4.89 -57.03 -20.34
N GLU A 401 5.04 -57.16 -21.65
CA GLU A 401 6.34 -57.28 -22.31
C GLU A 401 7.28 -56.10 -21.99
N GLU A 402 6.75 -54.88 -21.97
CA GLU A 402 7.52 -53.65 -21.76
C GLU A 402 7.78 -53.32 -20.26
N THR A 403 7.05 -53.95 -19.33
CA THR A 403 7.19 -53.75 -17.87
C THR A 403 8.44 -54.32 -17.22
N LYS A 404 9.35 -54.95 -17.97
CA LYS A 404 10.60 -55.51 -17.42
C LYS A 404 11.52 -54.45 -16.81
N ASN A 405 11.36 -53.20 -17.25
CA ASN A 405 12.27 -52.10 -16.93
C ASN A 405 11.64 -51.06 -15.98
N PHE A 406 10.32 -50.96 -15.90
CA PHE A 406 9.64 -49.98 -15.05
C PHE A 406 8.27 -50.52 -14.64
N GLN A 407 7.73 -50.02 -13.53
CA GLN A 407 6.43 -50.48 -13.03
C GLN A 407 5.30 -49.90 -13.89
N VAL A 408 4.30 -50.71 -14.23
CA VAL A 408 3.04 -50.20 -14.80
C VAL A 408 1.91 -50.57 -13.86
N ILE A 409 1.09 -49.59 -13.51
CA ILE A 409 -0.11 -49.76 -12.69
C ILE A 409 -1.29 -49.46 -13.60
N VAL A 410 -2.24 -50.38 -13.68
CA VAL A 410 -3.43 -50.23 -14.54
C VAL A 410 -4.69 -50.38 -13.71
N THR A 411 -5.61 -49.45 -13.84
CA THR A 411 -7.00 -49.56 -13.37
C THR A 411 -7.89 -49.86 -14.57
N GLU A 412 -8.75 -50.88 -14.48
CA GLU A 412 -9.45 -51.40 -15.65
C GLU A 412 -10.73 -52.16 -15.27
N HIS A 413 -11.74 -52.12 -16.15
CA HIS A 413 -12.94 -52.94 -16.08
C HIS A 413 -12.84 -54.22 -16.93
N ALA A 414 -12.06 -54.22 -18.00
CA ALA A 414 -11.76 -55.44 -18.75
C ALA A 414 -11.21 -56.57 -17.84
N ASP A 415 -11.91 -57.70 -17.77
CA ASP A 415 -11.51 -58.88 -16.97
C ASP A 415 -11.18 -60.08 -17.88
N ILE A 416 -9.91 -60.19 -18.28
CA ILE A 416 -9.47 -61.26 -19.20
C ILE A 416 -9.29 -62.56 -18.41
N ARG A 417 -10.15 -63.55 -18.65
CA ARG A 417 -10.08 -64.91 -18.05
C ARG A 417 -8.94 -65.78 -18.62
N GLU A 418 -7.71 -65.26 -18.61
CA GLU A 418 -6.49 -66.01 -18.94
C GLU A 418 -5.55 -65.98 -17.73
N ASP A 419 -4.94 -67.13 -17.39
CA ASP A 419 -4.15 -67.31 -16.16
C ASP A 419 -3.07 -66.23 -15.97
N TRP A 420 -2.42 -65.81 -17.06
CA TRP A 420 -1.37 -64.78 -17.01
C TRP A 420 -1.92 -63.40 -16.62
N TYR A 421 -3.14 -63.07 -17.02
CA TYR A 421 -3.78 -61.79 -16.70
C TYR A 421 -4.27 -61.82 -15.26
N GLN A 422 -4.96 -62.90 -14.88
CA GLN A 422 -5.47 -63.10 -13.52
C GLN A 422 -4.36 -63.11 -12.47
N ALA A 423 -3.16 -63.64 -12.80
CA ALA A 423 -2.00 -63.59 -11.91
C ALA A 423 -1.46 -62.16 -11.64
N LEU A 424 -1.77 -61.21 -12.52
CA LEU A 424 -1.37 -59.80 -12.40
C LEU A 424 -2.41 -58.95 -11.66
N VAL A 425 -3.66 -59.39 -11.57
CA VAL A 425 -4.70 -58.72 -10.79
C VAL A 425 -4.27 -58.71 -9.32
N ARG A 426 -4.27 -57.52 -8.70
CA ARG A 426 -3.89 -57.34 -7.29
C ARG A 426 -5.09 -57.09 -6.41
N GLU A 427 -6.00 -56.26 -6.88
CA GLU A 427 -7.24 -55.91 -6.21
C GLU A 427 -8.38 -56.03 -7.22
N ASN A 428 -9.53 -56.49 -6.75
CA ASN A 428 -10.75 -56.59 -7.55
C ASN A 428 -11.87 -55.83 -6.82
N TRP A 429 -12.38 -54.77 -7.45
CA TRP A 429 -13.40 -53.89 -6.87
C TRP A 429 -14.81 -54.13 -7.43
N TRP A 430 -15.02 -55.22 -8.17
CA TRP A 430 -16.30 -55.54 -8.81
C TRP A 430 -17.44 -55.84 -7.83
N ASP A 431 -17.14 -56.31 -6.63
CA ASP A 431 -18.14 -56.64 -5.62
C ASP A 431 -18.70 -55.41 -4.87
N GLY A 432 -18.14 -54.22 -5.11
CA GLY A 432 -18.55 -52.96 -4.49
C GLY A 432 -18.23 -52.84 -3.00
N THR A 433 -17.62 -53.85 -2.39
CA THR A 433 -17.25 -53.87 -0.97
C THR A 433 -15.92 -53.17 -0.73
N LEU A 434 -14.98 -53.29 -1.68
CA LEU A 434 -13.70 -52.59 -1.70
C LEU A 434 -13.70 -51.54 -2.82
N LYS A 435 -13.11 -50.37 -2.55
CA LYS A 435 -12.94 -49.28 -3.53
C LYS A 435 -11.48 -48.83 -3.56
N LEU A 436 -11.02 -48.36 -4.72
CA LEU A 436 -9.67 -47.81 -4.89
C LEU A 436 -9.40 -46.65 -3.91
N VAL A 437 -10.38 -45.77 -3.71
CA VAL A 437 -10.37 -44.78 -2.63
C VAL A 437 -11.23 -45.34 -1.49
N PRO A 438 -10.64 -45.68 -0.33
CA PRO A 438 -11.40 -46.19 0.81
C PRO A 438 -12.51 -45.21 1.21
N ILE A 439 -13.71 -45.72 1.48
CA ILE A 439 -14.88 -44.90 1.84
C ILE A 439 -14.59 -44.07 3.10
N GLU A 440 -13.82 -44.66 4.03
CA GLU A 440 -13.38 -44.04 5.28
C GLU A 440 -12.59 -42.73 5.06
N TRP A 441 -11.92 -42.56 3.92
CA TRP A 441 -11.15 -41.35 3.62
C TRP A 441 -12.04 -40.16 3.23
N ILE A 442 -13.28 -40.41 2.79
CA ILE A 442 -14.25 -39.37 2.42
C ILE A 442 -14.96 -38.83 3.67
N GLU A 443 -15.03 -39.62 4.75
CA GLU A 443 -15.73 -39.27 5.99
C GLU A 443 -14.87 -38.46 6.99
N LEU A 444 -13.56 -38.31 6.73
CA LEU A 444 -12.70 -37.40 7.48
C LEU A 444 -12.88 -35.96 6.96
N LYS A 445 -13.89 -35.26 7.49
CA LYS A 445 -14.08 -33.81 7.32
C LYS A 445 -13.14 -32.99 8.20
#